data_AF-A0A349M1M6-F1
#
_entry.id   AF-A0A349M1M6-F1
#
_cell.length_a   1.000
_cell.length_b   1.000
_cell.length_c   1.000
_cell.angle_alpha   90.00
_cell.angle_beta   90.00
_cell.angle_gamma   90.00
#
_symmetry.space_group_name_H-M   'P 1'
#
loop_
_entity.id
_entity.type
_entity.pdbx_description
1 polymer ?
#
loop_
_entity_poly.entity_id
_entity_poly.type
_entity_poly.pdbx_seq_one_letter_code
_entity_poly.pdbx_strand_id
1 'polypeptide(L)'
;MIKQEFLRLARQFPVAAAMKSDEDMQVALESDALLLFLLKGDAFQLAPFIAQAHQRGKGVVVHVDLVSGIGKDRAGIQYLRQMGVDAIITSRSQLVSAG
;
A
#
# COMPACT_ATOMS: atom_id res chain seq x y z
N MET A 1 4.89 -8.99 0.08
CA MET A 1 5.22 -9.49 1.45
C MET A 1 4.17 -10.50 1.93
N ILE A 2 4.55 -11.47 2.76
CA ILE A 2 3.57 -12.41 3.38
C ILE A 2 3.01 -11.83 4.69
N LYS A 3 1.82 -12.27 5.11
CA LYS A 3 1.11 -11.76 6.30
C LYS A 3 1.96 -11.71 7.58
N GLN A 4 2.74 -12.77 7.86
CA GLN A 4 3.57 -12.84 9.06
C GLN A 4 4.65 -11.76 9.08
N GLU A 5 5.26 -11.50 7.92
CA GLU A 5 6.30 -10.48 7.78
C GLU A 5 5.73 -9.07 7.94
N PHE A 6 4.55 -8.80 7.37
CA PHE A 6 3.86 -7.53 7.58
C PHE A 6 3.56 -7.27 9.07
N LEU A 7 3.02 -8.26 9.77
CA LEU A 7 2.73 -8.15 11.20
C LEU A 7 4.00 -7.98 12.05
N ARG A 8 5.11 -8.59 11.64
CA ARG A 8 6.41 -8.41 12.29
C ARG A 8 6.88 -6.96 12.18
N LEU A 9 6.84 -6.39 10.96
CA LEU A 9 7.21 -4.99 10.73
C LEU A 9 6.32 -4.03 11.52
N ALA A 10 5.00 -4.21 11.48
CA ALA A 10 4.06 -3.34 12.20
C ALA A 10 4.25 -3.36 13.72
N ARG A 11 4.73 -4.48 14.29
CA ARG A 11 5.01 -4.60 15.74
C ARG A 11 6.36 -3.99 16.13
N GLN A 12 7.38 -4.12 15.27
CA GLN A 12 8.73 -3.64 15.56
C GLN A 12 8.89 -2.15 15.27
N PHE A 13 8.14 -1.63 14.29
CA PHE A 13 8.22 -0.25 13.84
C PHE A 13 6.82 0.40 13.98
N PRO A 14 6.52 1.04 15.12
CA PRO A 14 5.17 1.53 15.43
C PRO A 14 4.79 2.80 14.66
N VAL A 15 5.73 3.37 13.89
CA VAL A 15 5.52 4.57 13.08
C VAL A 15 5.50 4.17 11.61
N ALA A 16 4.48 4.64 10.89
CA ALA A 16 4.32 4.45 9.46
C ALA A 16 4.20 5.82 8.76
N ALA A 17 4.70 5.91 7.53
CA ALA A 17 4.55 7.11 6.72
C ALA A 17 3.17 7.10 6.05
N ALA A 18 2.41 8.20 6.20
CA ALA A 18 1.09 8.35 5.59
C ALA A 18 1.17 9.37 4.46
N MET A 19 0.99 8.92 3.22
CA MET A 19 1.20 9.70 2.00
C MET A 19 -0.13 10.13 1.39
N LYS A 20 -0.25 11.41 1.05
CA LYS A 20 -1.45 12.02 0.45
C LYS A 20 -1.17 12.72 -0.89
N SER A 21 0.10 12.88 -1.25
CA SER A 21 0.55 13.40 -2.54
C SER A 21 1.77 12.63 -3.07
N ASP A 22 2.15 12.92 -4.31
CA ASP A 22 3.32 12.32 -4.96
C ASP A 22 4.63 12.79 -4.31
N GLU A 23 4.67 14.01 -3.78
CA GLU A 23 5.82 14.51 -3.02
C GLU A 23 6.00 13.71 -1.73
N ASP A 24 4.92 13.40 -1.01
CA ASP A 24 4.97 12.54 0.18
C ASP A 24 5.54 11.16 -0.16
N MET A 25 5.23 10.62 -1.35
CA MET A 25 5.74 9.33 -1.79
C MET A 25 7.27 9.32 -1.93
N GLN A 26 7.85 10.39 -2.46
CA GLN A 26 9.31 10.51 -2.56
C GLN A 26 9.95 10.62 -1.17
N VAL A 27 9.41 11.48 -0.31
CA VAL A 27 9.90 11.63 1.08
C VAL A 27 9.80 10.32 1.85
N ALA A 28 8.70 9.58 1.68
CA ALA A 28 8.46 8.31 2.35
C ALA A 28 9.45 7.22 1.92
N LEU A 29 9.86 7.18 0.64
CA LEU A 29 10.88 6.25 0.16
C LEU A 29 12.24 6.47 0.83
N GLU A 30 12.56 7.70 1.19
CA GLU A 30 13.83 8.08 1.83
C GLU A 30 13.78 8.01 3.37
N SER A 31 12.58 8.02 3.96
CA SER A 31 12.39 7.95 5.41
C SER A 31 12.81 6.60 6.03
N ASP A 32 12.97 6.55 7.35
CA ASP A 32 13.19 5.30 8.08
C ASP A 32 11.90 4.46 8.26
N ALA A 33 10.74 4.97 7.83
CA ALA A 33 9.48 4.23 7.94
C ALA A 33 9.52 2.98 7.04
N LEU A 34 9.22 1.83 7.61
CA LEU A 34 9.19 0.55 6.87
C LEU A 34 7.81 0.22 6.31
N LEU A 35 6.75 0.88 6.78
CA LEU A 35 5.42 0.73 6.23
C LEU A 35 4.95 2.06 5.66
N LEU A 36 4.54 2.04 4.40
CA LEU A 36 4.13 3.22 3.64
C LEU A 36 2.63 3.11 3.33
N PHE A 37 1.85 4.03 3.86
CA PHE A 37 0.39 4.05 3.77
C PHE A 37 -0.02 5.08 2.71
N LEU A 38 -0.42 4.60 1.53
CA LEU A 38 -0.94 5.43 0.47
C LEU A 38 -2.41 5.74 0.73
N LEU A 39 -2.69 6.95 1.19
CA LEU A 39 -4.04 7.42 1.53
C LEU A 39 -4.73 8.11 0.36
N LYS A 40 -4.00 8.40 -0.72
CA LYS A 40 -4.54 8.94 -1.97
C LYS A 40 -3.50 8.68 -3.06
N GLY A 41 -3.95 8.35 -4.27
CA GLY A 41 -3.05 8.19 -5.40
C GLY A 41 -3.78 7.68 -6.63
N ASP A 42 -3.00 7.40 -7.67
CA ASP A 42 -3.53 6.91 -8.94
C ASP A 42 -2.90 5.58 -9.36
N ALA A 43 -3.69 4.75 -10.05
CA ALA A 43 -3.29 3.43 -10.53
C ALA A 43 -2.01 3.46 -11.38
N PHE A 44 -1.79 4.50 -12.18
CA PHE A 44 -0.64 4.58 -13.08
C PHE A 44 0.70 4.75 -12.34
N GLN A 45 0.69 5.37 -11.17
CA GLN A 45 1.89 5.64 -10.38
C GLN A 45 2.19 4.52 -9.37
N LEU A 46 1.20 3.67 -9.10
CA LEU A 46 1.26 2.71 -8.01
C LEU A 46 2.32 1.62 -8.21
N ALA A 47 2.34 1.00 -9.40
CA ALA A 47 3.27 -0.09 -9.70
C ALA A 47 4.76 0.31 -9.61
N PRO A 48 5.22 1.41 -10.25
CA PRO A 48 6.62 1.83 -10.12
C PRO A 48 6.99 2.25 -8.69
N PHE A 49 6.04 2.81 -7.94
CA PHE A 49 6.26 3.14 -6.53
C PHE A 49 6.43 1.89 -5.65
N ILE A 50 5.56 0.89 -5.81
CA ILE A 50 5.65 -0.37 -5.06
C ILE A 50 7.01 -1.05 -5.30
N ALA A 51 7.44 -1.12 -6.56
CA ALA A 51 8.75 -1.70 -6.90
C ALA A 51 9.89 -0.98 -6.18
N GLN A 52 9.89 0.36 -6.16
CA GLN A 52 10.90 1.16 -5.46
C GLN A 52 10.87 1.01 -3.94
N ALA A 53 9.67 0.91 -3.35
CA ALA A 53 9.49 0.67 -1.92
C ALA A 53 10.03 -0.71 -1.53
N HIS A 54 9.69 -1.75 -2.30
CA HIS A 54 10.15 -3.12 -2.08
C HIS A 54 11.68 -3.25 -2.21
N GLN A 55 12.29 -2.58 -3.19
CA GLN A 55 13.76 -2.53 -3.32
C GLN A 55 14.46 -1.94 -2.09
N ARG A 56 13.76 -1.10 -1.32
CA ARG A 56 14.23 -0.49 -0.08
C ARG A 56 13.78 -1.26 1.18
N GLY A 57 13.21 -2.46 1.01
CA GLY A 57 12.72 -3.29 2.11
C GLY A 57 11.46 -2.76 2.80
N LYS A 58 10.71 -1.88 2.15
CA LYS A 58 9.51 -1.24 2.71
C LYS A 58 8.25 -1.94 2.23
N GLY A 59 7.25 -2.08 3.10
CA GLY A 59 5.91 -2.58 2.76
C GLY A 59 4.96 -1.45 2.35
N VAL A 60 4.10 -1.70 1.38
CA VAL A 60 3.12 -0.73 0.86
C VAL A 60 1.70 -1.13 1.21
N VAL A 61 0.99 -0.22 1.85
CA VAL A 61 -0.41 -0.34 2.23
C VAL A 61 -1.23 0.66 1.43
N VAL A 62 -2.30 0.20 0.76
CA VAL A 62 -3.09 1.06 -0.13
C VAL A 62 -4.51 1.23 0.39
N HIS A 63 -4.94 2.48 0.52
CA HIS A 63 -6.35 2.78 0.76
C HIS A 63 -7.16 2.70 -0.54
N VAL A 64 -7.81 1.56 -0.79
CA VAL A 64 -8.43 1.25 -2.09
C VAL A 64 -9.60 2.17 -2.45
N ASP A 65 -10.30 2.70 -1.44
CA ASP A 65 -11.38 3.68 -1.65
C ASP A 65 -10.87 5.02 -2.18
N LEU A 66 -9.59 5.34 -1.96
CA LEU A 66 -8.99 6.65 -2.25
C LEU A 66 -7.98 6.61 -3.40
N VAL A 67 -7.84 5.44 -4.06
CA VAL A 67 -7.06 5.30 -5.28
C VAL A 67 -7.96 5.36 -6.52
N SER A 68 -7.61 6.25 -7.45
CA SER A 68 -8.25 6.36 -8.76
C SER A 68 -7.77 5.26 -9.71
N GLY A 69 -8.57 4.95 -10.74
CA GLY A 69 -8.22 3.93 -11.75
C GLY A 69 -8.34 2.47 -11.30
N ILE A 70 -8.57 2.20 -10.01
CA ILE A 70 -8.77 0.84 -9.47
C ILE A 70 -10.25 0.60 -9.17
N GLY A 71 -10.78 -0.55 -9.61
CA GLY A 71 -12.13 -1.00 -9.26
C GLY A 71 -12.29 -1.29 -7.77
N LYS A 72 -13.45 -0.98 -7.19
CA LYS A 72 -13.75 -1.21 -5.76
C LYS A 72 -14.51 -2.53 -5.62
N ASP A 73 -13.95 -3.57 -6.22
CA ASP A 73 -14.51 -4.91 -6.34
C ASP A 73 -13.40 -5.97 -6.23
N ARG A 74 -13.78 -7.23 -6.33
CA ARG A 74 -12.84 -8.36 -6.24
C ARG A 74 -11.75 -8.32 -7.32
N ALA A 75 -12.08 -7.87 -8.54
CA ALA A 75 -11.11 -7.77 -9.62
C ALA A 75 -10.07 -6.69 -9.33
N GLY A 76 -10.48 -5.54 -8.79
CA GLY A 76 -9.59 -4.48 -8.34
C GLY A 76 -8.66 -4.93 -7.20
N ILE A 77 -9.17 -5.68 -6.22
CA ILE A 77 -8.33 -6.27 -5.16
C ILE A 77 -7.30 -7.25 -5.74
N GLN A 78 -7.73 -8.11 -6.67
CA GLN A 78 -6.83 -9.05 -7.35
C GLN A 78 -5.75 -8.30 -8.16
N TYR A 79 -6.13 -7.21 -8.83
CA TYR A 79 -5.20 -6.37 -9.58
C TYR A 79 -4.16 -5.68 -8.67
N LEU A 80 -4.59 -5.12 -7.53
CA LEU A 80 -3.66 -4.59 -6.52
C LEU A 80 -2.68 -5.64 -6.00
N ARG A 81 -3.18 -6.86 -5.76
CA ARG A 81 -2.34 -7.98 -5.34
C ARG A 81 -1.30 -8.36 -6.40
N GLN A 82 -1.68 -8.36 -7.67
CA GLN A 82 -0.74 -8.61 -8.79
C GLN A 82 0.31 -7.50 -8.94
N MET A 83 -0.05 -6.24 -8.65
CA MET A 83 0.90 -5.13 -8.60
C MET A 83 1.87 -5.19 -7.41
N GLY A 84 1.65 -6.09 -6.45
CA GLY A 84 2.53 -6.27 -5.30
C GLY A 84 2.13 -5.48 -4.06
N VAL A 85 0.90 -4.96 -3.97
CA VAL A 85 0.40 -4.33 -2.73
C VAL A 85 0.43 -5.32 -1.58
N ASP A 86 0.99 -4.92 -0.43
CA ASP A 86 1.20 -5.80 0.71
C ASP A 86 -0.02 -5.90 1.63
N ALA A 87 -0.77 -4.79 1.75
CA ALA A 87 -2.03 -4.74 2.49
C ALA A 87 -2.96 -3.67 1.94
N ILE A 88 -4.26 -3.80 2.22
CA ILE A 88 -5.27 -2.81 1.84
C ILE A 88 -5.94 -2.17 3.07
N ILE A 89 -6.42 -0.95 2.90
CA ILE A 89 -7.32 -0.26 3.83
C ILE A 89 -8.61 0.04 3.09
N THR A 90 -9.74 -0.25 3.72
CA THR A 90 -11.06 0.06 3.18
C THR A 90 -12.09 0.17 4.29
N SER A 91 -13.11 0.99 4.08
CA SER A 91 -14.32 1.00 4.92
C SER A 91 -15.39 0.01 4.44
N ARG A 92 -15.14 -0.70 3.33
CA ARG A 92 -16.08 -1.64 2.69
C ARG A 92 -15.83 -3.06 3.18
N SER A 93 -16.68 -3.55 4.08
CA SER A 93 -16.56 -4.89 4.66
C SER A 93 -16.47 -6.01 3.62
N GLN A 94 -17.20 -5.87 2.49
CA GLN A 94 -17.19 -6.85 1.41
C GLN A 94 -15.81 -7.02 0.73
N LEU A 95 -14.97 -5.99 0.74
CA LEU A 95 -13.63 -6.05 0.16
C LEU A 95 -12.62 -6.68 1.11
N VAL A 96 -12.84 -6.59 2.42
CA VAL A 96 -12.00 -7.26 3.43
C VAL A 96 -12.04 -8.78 3.26
N SER A 97 -13.18 -9.33 2.86
CA SER A 97 -13.37 -10.77 2.58
C SER A 97 -13.02 -11.20 1.15
N ALA A 98 -12.60 -10.27 0.27
CA ALA A 98 -12.42 -10.55 -1.16
C ALA A 98 -11.02 -11.07 -1.55
N GLY A 99 -10.05 -10.98 -0.64
CA GLY A 99 -8.63 -11.33 -0.85
C GLY A 99 -8.25 -12.75 -0.46
#